data_AF-A0A4U5QF24-F1
#
_entry.id   AF-A0A4U5QF24-F1
#
_cell.length_a   1.000
_cell.length_b   1.000
_cell.length_c   1.000
_cell.angle_alpha   90.00
_cell.angle_beta   90.00
_cell.angle_gamma   90.00
#
_symmetry.space_group_name_H-M   'P 1'
#
loop_
_entity.id
_entity.type
_entity.pdbx_description
1 polymer ?
#
loop_
_entity_poly.entity_id
_entity_poly.type
_entity_poly.pdbx_seq_one_letter_code
_entity_poly.pdbx_strand_id
1 'polypeptide(L)'
;QVQKVIPSHYVTLRNKERKTAEELFKESHQDQLKNAQKWIKETIQSCSATAAFVAAVVFAAAYTVPGGFDKNGKPNFINSPYFLVFTVSDVLSLESSLTSLVVFLSLLTSPFQLQEFHISLPRKLLVGFTFLYFSVITTMLSFGATILILIQSEKKWITLLLSMAAFLPVLVFAIMQFRLYVSFLGSTYNILKITRKARQSFRVPCLPRQKKLRRVD
;
A
#
# COMPACT_ATOMS: atom_id res chain seq x y z
N GLN A 1 -18.07 14.83 -2.68
CA GLN A 1 -18.14 15.53 -1.37
C GLN A 1 -19.12 16.69 -1.41
N VAL A 2 -19.08 17.53 -2.46
CA VAL A 2 -20.06 18.62 -2.71
C VAL A 2 -21.51 18.11 -2.80
N GLN A 3 -21.75 17.00 -3.52
CA GLN A 3 -23.08 16.39 -3.65
C GLN A 3 -23.78 16.06 -2.32
N LYS A 4 -23.04 15.86 -1.22
CA LYS A 4 -23.60 15.59 0.11
C LYS A 4 -24.01 16.87 0.87
N VAL A 5 -23.60 18.05 0.39
CA VAL A 5 -23.83 19.36 1.02
C VAL A 5 -24.92 20.15 0.29
N ILE A 6 -25.07 19.94 -1.03
CA ILE A 6 -26.11 20.57 -1.83
C ILE A 6 -27.46 19.85 -1.66
N PRO A 7 -28.59 20.59 -1.54
CA PRO A 7 -29.92 20.01 -1.55
C PRO A 7 -30.17 19.14 -2.79
N SER A 8 -30.90 18.03 -2.63
CA SER A 8 -31.07 17.00 -3.67
C SER A 8 -31.60 17.52 -5.01
N HIS A 9 -32.38 18.61 -5.01
CA HIS A 9 -32.94 19.20 -6.23
C HIS A 9 -31.91 19.94 -7.10
N TYR A 10 -30.75 20.33 -6.54
CA TYR A 10 -29.68 20.97 -7.30
C TYR A 10 -28.79 19.97 -8.05
N VAL A 11 -28.83 18.68 -7.69
CA VAL A 11 -27.97 17.64 -8.30
C VAL A 11 -28.37 17.36 -9.75
N THR A 12 -29.67 17.38 -10.04
CA THR A 12 -30.24 17.14 -11.37
C THR A 12 -30.38 18.42 -12.20
N LEU A 13 -30.08 19.60 -11.61
CA LEU A 13 -30.14 20.87 -12.32
C LEU A 13 -29.09 20.89 -13.43
N ARG A 14 -29.52 21.32 -14.62
CA ARG A 14 -28.65 21.43 -15.79
C ARG A 14 -28.22 22.88 -16.00
N ASN A 15 -26.98 23.07 -16.43
CA ASN A 15 -26.49 24.38 -16.82
C ASN A 15 -27.10 24.83 -18.17
N LYS A 16 -26.71 26.02 -18.66
CA LYS A 16 -27.14 26.56 -19.96
C LYS A 16 -26.82 25.65 -21.16
N GLU A 17 -25.83 24.77 -21.01
CA GLU A 17 -25.41 23.77 -22.00
C GLU A 17 -26.11 22.42 -21.83
N ARG A 18 -27.16 22.34 -20.99
CA ARG A 18 -27.90 21.11 -20.66
C ARG A 18 -27.07 20.01 -19.97
N LYS A 19 -25.92 20.34 -19.38
CA LYS A 19 -25.07 19.41 -18.62
C LYS A 19 -25.39 19.43 -17.13
N THR A 20 -25.38 18.27 -16.49
CA THR A 20 -25.48 18.14 -15.03
C THR A 20 -24.15 18.47 -14.34
N ALA A 21 -24.19 18.76 -13.04
CA ALA A 21 -22.98 19.04 -12.26
C ALA A 21 -21.96 17.87 -12.28
N GLU A 22 -22.44 16.62 -12.36
CA GLU A 22 -21.58 15.44 -12.46
C GLU A 22 -20.89 15.34 -13.81
N GLU A 23 -21.63 15.55 -14.90
CA GLU A 23 -21.08 15.54 -16.27
C GLU A 23 -20.02 16.64 -16.44
N LEU A 24 -20.33 17.84 -15.97
CA LEU A 24 -19.42 18.99 -16.04
C LEU A 24 -18.15 18.76 -15.20
N PHE A 25 -18.27 18.09 -14.05
CA PHE A 25 -17.12 17.69 -13.24
C PHE A 25 -16.26 16.63 -13.94
N LYS A 26 -16.88 15.59 -14.53
CA LYS A 26 -16.15 14.55 -15.27
C LYS A 26 -15.40 15.12 -16.47
N GLU A 27 -16.03 16.02 -17.22
CA GLU A 27 -15.42 16.67 -18.39
C GLU A 27 -14.26 17.58 -17.97
N SER A 28 -14.47 18.45 -16.99
CA SER A 28 -13.43 19.37 -16.50
C SER A 28 -12.22 18.67 -15.87
N HIS A 29 -12.39 17.48 -15.30
CA HIS A 29 -11.33 16.72 -14.63
C HIS A 29 -10.86 15.51 -15.46
N GLN A 30 -11.29 15.38 -16.71
CA GLN A 30 -10.98 14.21 -17.54
C GLN A 30 -9.47 14.04 -17.76
N ASP A 31 -8.75 15.13 -18.01
CA ASP A 31 -7.30 15.09 -18.22
C ASP A 31 -6.54 14.75 -16.93
N GLN A 32 -7.01 15.25 -15.78
CA GLN A 32 -6.44 14.88 -14.49
C GLN A 32 -6.65 13.39 -14.18
N LEU A 33 -7.82 12.84 -14.53
CA LEU A 33 -8.11 11.42 -14.38
C LEU A 33 -7.22 10.56 -15.29
N LYS A 34 -7.02 10.96 -16.55
CA LYS A 34 -6.07 10.30 -17.46
C LYS A 34 -4.64 10.34 -16.94
N ASN A 35 -4.20 11.48 -16.43
CA ASN A 35 -2.86 11.64 -15.85
C ASN A 35 -2.69 10.76 -14.60
N ALA A 36 -3.69 10.70 -13.72
CA ALA A 36 -3.67 9.82 -12.56
C ALA A 36 -3.66 8.34 -12.96
N GLN A 37 -4.45 7.94 -13.94
CA GLN A 37 -4.46 6.56 -14.46
C GLN A 37 -3.08 6.18 -15.03
N LYS A 38 -2.48 7.06 -15.83
CA LYS A 38 -1.14 6.87 -16.38
C LYS A 38 -0.10 6.73 -15.26
N TRP A 39 -0.11 7.65 -14.30
CA TRP A 39 0.81 7.63 -13.16
C TRP A 39 0.69 6.35 -12.33
N ILE A 40 -0.53 5.90 -12.05
CA ILE A 40 -0.75 4.62 -11.33
C ILE A 40 -0.22 3.45 -12.14
N LYS A 41 -0.49 3.39 -13.45
CA LYS A 41 -0.02 2.30 -14.32
C LYS A 41 1.51 2.23 -14.36
N GLU A 42 2.17 3.36 -14.56
CA GLU A 42 3.63 3.46 -14.54
C GLU A 42 4.20 3.03 -13.18
N THR A 43 3.58 3.48 -12.08
CA THR A 43 3.97 3.09 -10.72
C THR A 43 3.85 1.58 -10.50
N ILE A 44 2.70 0.97 -10.85
CA ILE A 44 2.49 -0.48 -10.72
C ILE A 44 3.51 -1.26 -11.54
N GLN A 45 3.81 -0.81 -12.75
CA GLN A 45 4.80 -1.45 -13.63
C GLN A 45 6.21 -1.41 -13.01
N SER A 46 6.65 -0.24 -12.52
CA SER A 46 7.93 -0.12 -11.82
C SER A 46 7.98 -0.99 -10.58
N CYS A 47 6.91 -1.02 -9.77
CA CYS A 47 6.87 -1.84 -8.55
C CYS A 47 6.80 -3.35 -8.85
N SER A 48 6.16 -3.75 -9.94
CA SER A 48 6.21 -5.15 -10.42
C SER A 48 7.64 -5.55 -10.77
N ALA A 49 8.37 -4.69 -11.49
CA ALA A 49 9.77 -4.94 -11.82
C ALA A 49 10.63 -5.03 -10.55
N THR A 50 10.42 -4.14 -9.57
CA THR A 50 11.11 -4.19 -8.27
C THR A 50 10.78 -5.48 -7.49
N ALA A 51 9.51 -5.91 -7.45
CA ALA A 51 9.10 -7.15 -6.78
C ALA A 51 9.77 -8.38 -7.42
N ALA A 52 9.77 -8.45 -8.77
CA ALA A 52 10.44 -9.51 -9.50
C ALA A 52 11.95 -9.52 -9.24
N PHE A 53 12.57 -8.33 -9.19
CA PHE A 53 13.99 -8.19 -8.87
C PHE A 53 14.31 -8.68 -7.45
N VAL A 54 13.54 -8.27 -6.44
CA VAL A 54 13.72 -8.74 -5.06
C VAL A 54 13.55 -10.26 -4.99
N ALA A 55 12.50 -10.81 -5.63
CA ALA A 55 12.29 -12.26 -5.66
C ALA A 55 13.48 -13.00 -6.28
N ALA A 56 14.07 -12.47 -7.36
CA ALA A 56 15.24 -13.08 -8.00
C ALA A 56 16.49 -13.04 -7.11
N VAL A 57 16.75 -11.91 -6.44
CA VAL A 57 17.88 -11.77 -5.50
C VAL A 57 17.75 -12.75 -4.33
N VAL A 58 16.56 -12.85 -3.75
CA VAL A 58 16.26 -13.77 -2.64
C VAL A 58 16.34 -15.22 -3.09
N PHE A 59 15.79 -15.55 -4.26
CA PHE A 59 15.90 -16.88 -4.83
C PHE A 59 17.37 -17.28 -5.01
N ALA A 60 18.21 -16.41 -5.56
CA ALA A 60 19.65 -16.67 -5.66
C ALA A 60 20.29 -16.86 -4.28
N ALA A 61 19.92 -16.03 -3.30
CA ALA A 61 20.41 -16.13 -1.92
C ALA A 61 20.04 -17.47 -1.25
N ALA A 62 18.83 -17.98 -1.50
CA ALA A 62 18.34 -19.26 -0.97
C ALA A 62 19.20 -20.45 -1.41
N TYR A 63 19.71 -20.43 -2.65
CA TYR A 63 20.61 -21.48 -3.15
C TYR A 63 22.06 -21.30 -2.69
N THR A 64 22.47 -20.08 -2.33
CA THR A 64 23.77 -19.80 -1.74
C THR A 64 23.72 -19.97 -0.22
N VAL A 65 23.75 -21.22 0.25
CA VAL A 65 23.72 -21.52 1.69
C VAL A 65 24.90 -20.86 2.41
N PRO A 66 24.64 -19.93 3.35
CA PRO A 66 25.70 -19.26 4.07
C PRO A 66 26.49 -20.28 4.91
N GLY A 67 27.80 -20.37 4.67
CA GLY A 67 28.68 -21.32 5.35
C GLY A 67 28.88 -22.67 4.66
N GLY A 68 28.21 -22.92 3.52
CA GLY A 68 28.38 -24.12 2.72
C GLY A 68 27.80 -25.40 3.33
N PHE A 69 28.04 -26.51 2.63
CA PHE A 69 27.56 -27.83 3.01
C PHE A 69 28.70 -28.68 3.59
N ASP A 70 28.38 -29.50 4.58
CA ASP A 70 29.24 -30.56 5.09
C ASP A 70 29.36 -31.68 4.05
N LYS A 71 30.32 -32.59 4.25
CA LYS A 71 30.59 -33.79 3.43
C LYS A 71 29.36 -34.67 3.22
N ASN A 72 28.39 -34.56 4.13
CA ASN A 72 27.11 -35.28 4.12
C ASN A 72 25.97 -34.50 3.42
N GLY A 73 26.25 -33.36 2.80
CA GLY A 73 25.26 -32.50 2.13
C GLY A 73 24.38 -31.66 3.07
N LYS A 74 24.71 -31.59 4.37
CA LYS A 74 23.96 -30.79 5.36
C LYS A 74 24.56 -29.37 5.49
N PRO A 75 23.74 -28.32 5.65
CA PRO A 75 24.24 -26.98 5.93
C PRO A 75 25.13 -26.97 7.19
N ASN A 76 26.34 -26.43 7.09
CA ASN A 76 27.31 -26.43 8.20
C ASN A 76 26.79 -25.76 9.48
N PHE A 77 25.85 -24.82 9.35
CA PHE A 77 25.27 -24.06 10.46
C PHE A 77 23.82 -24.45 10.81
N ILE A 78 23.35 -25.65 10.45
CA ILE A 78 21.94 -26.07 10.63
C ILE A 78 21.42 -25.95 12.07
N ASN A 79 22.29 -26.10 13.07
CA ASN A 79 21.94 -25.99 14.50
C ASN A 79 22.05 -24.56 15.06
N SER A 80 22.44 -23.58 14.25
CA SER A 80 22.58 -22.19 14.68
C SER A 80 21.24 -21.46 14.62
N PRO A 81 20.86 -20.69 15.67
CA PRO A 81 19.64 -19.89 15.64
C PRO A 81 19.66 -18.83 14.52
N TYR A 82 20.85 -18.34 14.14
CA TYR A 82 21.00 -17.37 13.04
C TYR A 82 20.68 -18.00 11.67
N PHE A 83 20.99 -19.28 11.49
CA PHE A 83 20.68 -20.01 10.26
C PHE A 83 19.17 -20.21 10.10
N LEU A 84 18.47 -20.52 11.20
CA LEU A 84 17.01 -20.62 11.20
C LEU A 84 16.36 -19.27 10.85
N VAL A 85 16.83 -18.17 11.45
CA VAL A 85 16.34 -16.82 11.14
C VAL A 85 16.59 -16.47 9.68
N PHE A 86 17.77 -16.80 9.14
CA PHE A 86 18.08 -16.65 7.72
C PHE A 86 17.06 -17.39 6.85
N THR A 87 16.93 -18.71 7.01
CA THR A 87 16.05 -19.53 6.15
C THR A 87 14.59 -19.10 6.23
N VAL A 88 14.06 -18.84 7.43
CA VAL A 88 12.67 -18.41 7.59
C VAL A 88 12.44 -17.03 6.96
N SER A 89 13.37 -16.09 7.16
CA SER A 89 13.26 -14.74 6.59
C SER A 89 13.34 -14.77 5.06
N ASP A 90 14.19 -15.62 4.50
CA ASP A 90 14.38 -15.77 3.06
C ASP A 90 13.11 -16.31 2.38
N VAL A 91 12.50 -17.36 2.94
CA VAL A 91 11.24 -17.92 2.43
C VAL A 91 10.10 -16.91 2.54
N LEU A 92 9.94 -16.26 3.70
CA LEU A 92 8.90 -15.24 3.89
C LEU A 92 9.09 -14.06 2.93
N SER A 93 10.33 -13.67 2.68
CA SER A 93 10.64 -12.62 1.73
C SER A 93 10.25 -12.99 0.31
N LEU A 94 10.56 -14.22 -0.10
CA LEU A 94 10.26 -14.71 -1.44
C LEU A 94 8.75 -14.83 -1.68
N GLU A 95 8.02 -15.46 -0.76
CA GLU A 95 6.57 -15.60 -0.87
C GLU A 95 5.86 -14.24 -0.88
N SER A 96 6.28 -13.32 -0.01
CA SER A 96 5.69 -11.98 0.04
C SER A 96 6.01 -11.15 -1.21
N SER A 97 7.22 -11.27 -1.77
CA SER A 97 7.58 -10.60 -3.02
C SER A 97 6.75 -11.12 -4.20
N LEU A 98 6.62 -12.45 -4.33
CA LEU A 98 5.79 -13.07 -5.37
C LEU A 98 4.31 -12.70 -5.21
N THR A 99 3.80 -12.69 -3.98
CA THR A 99 2.42 -12.26 -3.70
C THR A 99 2.20 -10.80 -4.14
N SER A 100 3.13 -9.90 -3.81
CA SER A 100 3.07 -8.52 -4.27
C SER A 100 3.14 -8.41 -5.79
N LEU A 101 4.00 -9.20 -6.43
CA LEU A 101 4.14 -9.23 -7.89
C LEU A 101 2.81 -9.65 -8.54
N VAL A 102 2.17 -10.71 -8.06
CA VAL A 102 0.87 -11.17 -8.56
C VAL A 102 -0.20 -10.09 -8.39
N VAL A 103 -0.23 -9.41 -7.24
CA VAL A 103 -1.18 -8.30 -7.01
C VAL A 103 -0.94 -7.17 -8.01
N PHE A 104 0.30 -6.75 -8.24
CA PHE A 104 0.60 -5.69 -9.19
C PHE A 104 0.34 -6.08 -10.64
N LEU A 105 0.68 -7.30 -11.04
CA LEU A 105 0.35 -7.82 -12.37
C LEU A 105 -1.17 -7.87 -12.57
N SER A 106 -1.92 -8.34 -11.57
CA SER A 106 -3.39 -8.32 -11.60
C SER A 106 -3.96 -6.92 -11.80
N LEU A 107 -3.34 -5.89 -11.20
CA LEU A 107 -3.72 -4.50 -11.39
C LEU A 107 -3.35 -3.95 -12.78
N LEU A 108 -2.27 -4.42 -13.39
CA LEU A 108 -1.89 -4.02 -14.76
C LEU A 108 -2.79 -4.65 -15.82
N THR A 109 -3.25 -5.89 -15.61
CA THR A 109 -4.10 -6.61 -16.55
C THR A 109 -5.57 -6.15 -16.49
N SER A 110 -6.00 -5.55 -15.37
CA SER A 110 -7.38 -5.10 -15.20
C SER A 110 -7.65 -3.76 -15.93
N PRO A 111 -8.77 -3.64 -16.67
CA PRO A 111 -9.16 -2.36 -17.28
C PRO A 111 -9.60 -1.35 -16.21
N PHE A 112 -8.87 -0.23 -16.10
CA PHE A 112 -9.18 0.85 -15.15
C PHE A 112 -10.50 1.58 -15.49
N GLN A 113 -11.63 1.12 -14.96
CA GLN A 113 -12.90 1.84 -15.07
C GLN A 113 -13.03 2.96 -14.01
N LEU A 114 -13.56 4.11 -14.42
CA LEU A 114 -13.69 5.35 -13.64
C LEU A 114 -14.38 5.17 -12.26
N GLN A 115 -15.32 4.23 -12.15
CA GLN A 115 -16.11 3.97 -10.95
C GLN A 115 -15.35 3.16 -9.88
N GLU A 116 -14.40 2.31 -10.27
CA GLU A 116 -13.58 1.53 -9.33
C GLU A 116 -12.33 2.28 -8.85
N PHE A 117 -11.96 3.33 -9.56
CA PHE A 117 -10.71 4.08 -9.34
C PHE A 117 -10.59 4.70 -7.94
N HIS A 118 -11.70 5.14 -7.35
CA HIS A 118 -11.64 6.01 -6.17
C HIS A 118 -11.48 5.24 -4.84
N ILE A 119 -11.75 3.93 -4.77
CA ILE A 119 -11.77 3.19 -3.49
C ILE A 119 -11.14 1.80 -3.56
N SER A 120 -11.54 0.93 -4.49
CA SER A 120 -11.07 -0.46 -4.53
C SER A 120 -9.64 -0.57 -5.06
N LEU A 121 -9.31 0.20 -6.09
CA LEU A 121 -8.00 0.24 -6.72
C LEU A 121 -6.88 0.66 -5.76
N PRO A 122 -6.94 1.83 -5.10
CA PRO A 122 -5.90 2.25 -4.16
C PRO A 122 -5.72 1.28 -2.98
N ARG A 123 -6.79 0.58 -2.57
CA ARG A 123 -6.71 -0.43 -1.50
C ARG A 123 -5.91 -1.66 -1.94
N LYS A 124 -6.18 -2.19 -3.15
CA LYS A 124 -5.41 -3.31 -3.71
C LYS A 124 -3.94 -2.92 -3.94
N LEU A 125 -3.71 -1.70 -4.42
CA LEU A 125 -2.37 -1.14 -4.60
C LEU A 125 -1.60 -1.09 -3.26
N LEU A 126 -2.27 -0.61 -2.19
CA LEU A 126 -1.69 -0.56 -0.85
C LEU A 126 -1.33 -1.95 -0.34
N VAL A 127 -2.20 -2.95 -0.54
CA VAL A 127 -1.90 -4.34 -0.17
C VAL A 127 -0.65 -4.85 -0.90
N GLY A 128 -0.52 -4.60 -2.20
CA GLY A 128 0.72 -4.92 -2.94
C GLY A 128 1.94 -4.27 -2.30
N PHE A 129 1.89 -2.96 -2.06
CA PHE A 129 2.98 -2.23 -1.40
C PHE A 129 3.36 -2.77 -0.02
N THR A 130 2.40 -3.26 0.78
CA THR A 130 2.69 -3.83 2.09
C THR A 130 3.47 -5.12 2.01
N PHE A 131 3.11 -6.01 1.09
CA PHE A 131 3.82 -7.26 0.88
C PHE A 131 5.22 -7.02 0.32
N LEU A 132 5.37 -6.10 -0.64
CA LEU A 132 6.70 -5.71 -1.15
C LEU A 132 7.59 -5.14 -0.04
N TYR A 133 7.03 -4.29 0.81
CA TYR A 133 7.78 -3.71 1.92
C TYR A 133 8.18 -4.75 2.97
N PHE A 134 7.24 -5.63 3.33
CA PHE A 134 7.51 -6.75 4.21
C PHE A 134 8.65 -7.61 3.66
N SER A 135 8.62 -7.91 2.36
CA SER A 135 9.68 -8.64 1.65
C SER A 135 11.06 -7.98 1.82
N VAL A 136 11.14 -6.66 1.62
CA VAL A 136 12.39 -5.88 1.78
C VAL A 136 12.89 -5.88 3.23
N ILE A 137 12.02 -5.83 4.23
CA ILE A 137 12.45 -5.94 5.63
C ILE A 137 13.04 -7.33 5.88
N THR A 138 12.34 -8.38 5.44
CA THR A 138 12.78 -9.76 5.65
C THR A 138 14.07 -10.09 4.89
N THR A 139 14.31 -9.53 3.70
CA THR A 139 15.59 -9.68 3.00
C THR A 139 16.73 -9.03 3.76
N MET A 140 16.53 -7.84 4.30
CA MET A 140 17.56 -7.16 5.11
C MET A 140 17.87 -7.94 6.38
N LEU A 141 16.86 -8.57 6.99
CA LEU A 141 17.05 -9.47 8.13
C LEU A 141 17.83 -10.74 7.74
N SER A 142 17.52 -11.34 6.59
CA SER A 142 18.24 -12.48 6.00
C SER A 142 19.72 -12.13 5.73
N PHE A 143 19.96 -10.95 5.15
CA PHE A 143 21.32 -10.45 4.90
C PHE A 143 22.09 -10.20 6.21
N GLY A 144 21.45 -9.59 7.21
CA GLY A 144 22.03 -9.41 8.54
C GLY A 144 22.37 -10.74 9.22
N ALA A 145 21.49 -11.73 9.13
CA ALA A 145 21.74 -13.07 9.65
C ALA A 145 22.91 -13.77 8.93
N THR A 146 22.98 -13.63 7.60
CA THR A 146 24.09 -14.14 6.78
C THR A 146 25.43 -13.55 7.21
N ILE A 147 25.48 -12.24 7.42
CA ILE A 147 26.66 -11.53 7.92
C ILE A 147 27.09 -12.07 9.30
N LEU A 148 26.12 -12.28 10.20
CA LEU A 148 26.40 -12.81 11.54
C LEU A 148 26.96 -14.23 11.50
N ILE A 149 26.48 -15.06 10.58
CA ILE A 149 27.01 -16.41 10.34
C ILE A 149 28.44 -16.33 9.78
N LEU A 150 28.69 -15.44 8.82
CA LEU A 150 29.99 -15.30 8.15
C LEU A 150 31.07 -14.70 9.06
N ILE A 151 30.71 -13.76 9.95
CA ILE A 151 31.65 -13.01 10.81
C ILE A 151 31.85 -13.69 12.19
N GLN A 152 31.53 -14.98 12.36
CA GLN A 152 31.90 -15.69 13.59
C GLN A 152 33.42 -15.65 13.92
N SER A 153 34.28 -15.18 13.01
CA SER A 153 35.68 -14.80 13.29
C SER A 153 35.86 -13.35 13.77
N GLU A 154 35.96 -13.20 15.09
CA GLU A 154 36.64 -12.18 15.94
C GLU A 154 36.40 -10.65 15.76
N LYS A 155 35.91 -10.13 14.64
CA LYS A 155 35.89 -8.66 14.41
C LYS A 155 34.54 -7.98 14.73
N LYS A 156 34.23 -7.86 16.02
CA LYS A 156 33.00 -7.21 16.56
C LYS A 156 32.68 -5.83 15.96
N TRP A 157 33.69 -5.00 15.67
CA TRP A 157 33.51 -3.66 15.08
C TRP A 157 32.95 -3.70 13.65
N ILE A 158 33.35 -4.67 12.85
CA ILE A 158 32.87 -4.83 11.46
C ILE A 158 31.42 -5.30 11.48
N THR A 159 31.08 -6.23 12.38
CA THR A 159 29.69 -6.68 12.58
C THR A 159 28.77 -5.53 12.97
N LEU A 160 29.21 -4.68 13.91
CA LEU A 160 28.43 -3.51 14.34
C LEU A 160 28.21 -2.54 13.18
N LEU A 161 29.28 -2.20 12.43
CA LEU A 161 29.21 -1.27 11.30
C LEU A 161 28.30 -1.81 10.19
N LEU A 162 28.40 -3.10 9.86
CA LEU A 162 27.63 -3.73 8.80
C LEU A 162 26.16 -3.93 9.21
N SER A 163 25.89 -4.19 10.49
CA SER A 163 24.55 -4.19 11.06
C SER A 163 23.91 -2.80 10.93
N MET A 164 24.62 -1.74 11.35
CA MET A 164 24.10 -0.37 11.25
C MET A 164 23.86 0.05 9.79
N ALA A 165 24.72 -0.36 8.87
CA ALA A 165 24.55 -0.13 7.44
C ALA A 165 23.33 -0.88 6.86
N ALA A 166 23.06 -2.12 7.29
CA ALA A 166 21.92 -2.92 6.84
C ALA A 166 20.56 -2.35 7.32
N PHE A 167 20.54 -1.67 8.47
CA PHE A 167 19.32 -1.03 8.99
C PHE A 167 18.98 0.31 8.32
N LEU A 168 19.96 0.96 7.68
CA LEU A 168 19.78 2.28 7.08
C LEU A 168 18.70 2.29 5.97
N PRO A 169 18.68 1.34 5.00
CA PRO A 169 17.58 1.24 4.04
C PRO A 169 16.23 1.03 4.70
N VAL A 170 16.16 0.20 5.75
CA VAL A 170 14.91 -0.08 6.48
C VAL A 170 14.34 1.20 7.12
N LEU A 171 15.19 2.02 7.74
CA LEU A 171 14.81 3.30 8.33
C LEU A 171 14.31 4.31 7.27
N VAL A 172 15.04 4.45 6.17
CA VAL A 172 14.67 5.36 5.08
C VAL A 172 13.32 4.94 4.48
N PHE A 173 13.14 3.65 4.22
CA PHE A 173 11.87 3.13 3.70
C PHE A 173 10.73 3.25 4.73
N ALA A 174 10.98 3.02 6.01
CA ALA A 174 9.97 3.18 7.06
C ALA A 174 9.45 4.63 7.14
N ILE A 175 10.33 5.62 7.08
CA ILE A 175 9.95 7.05 7.08
C ILE A 175 9.11 7.39 5.85
N MET A 176 9.55 6.96 4.67
CA MET A 176 8.86 7.24 3.42
C MET A 176 7.47 6.60 3.38
N GLN A 177 7.36 5.35 3.84
CA GLN A 177 6.12 4.58 3.82
C GLN A 177 5.14 5.00 4.93
N PHE A 178 5.64 5.41 6.10
CA PHE A 178 4.83 5.94 7.18
C PHE A 178 4.04 7.17 6.72
N ARG A 179 4.68 8.09 5.99
CA ARG A 179 4.01 9.26 5.43
C ARG A 179 2.90 8.88 4.45
N LEU A 180 3.13 7.85 3.63
CA LEU A 180 2.15 7.35 2.66
C LEU A 180 0.96 6.68 3.38
N TYR A 181 1.24 5.86 4.39
CA TYR A 181 0.24 5.19 5.22
C TYR A 181 -0.64 6.18 6.00
N VAL A 182 -0.03 7.16 6.66
CA VAL A 182 -0.76 8.20 7.40
C VAL A 182 -1.63 9.04 6.47
N SER A 183 -1.16 9.37 5.28
CA SER A 183 -1.97 10.09 4.27
C SER A 183 -3.20 9.27 3.86
N PHE A 184 -3.02 7.97 3.63
CA PHE A 184 -4.11 7.05 3.29
C PHE A 184 -5.11 6.84 4.42
N LEU A 185 -4.63 6.63 5.65
CA LEU A 185 -5.48 6.51 6.85
C LEU A 185 -6.22 7.81 7.13
N GLY A 186 -5.56 8.96 6.98
CA GLY A 186 -6.20 10.28 7.13
C GLY A 186 -7.30 10.49 6.11
N SER A 187 -7.07 10.15 4.84
CA SER A 187 -8.08 10.25 3.77
C SER A 187 -9.28 9.33 4.03
N THR A 188 -9.04 8.05 4.35
CA THR A 188 -10.11 7.09 4.68
C THR A 188 -10.85 7.45 5.96
N TYR A 189 -10.16 7.92 7.01
CA TYR A 189 -10.78 8.40 8.24
C TYR A 189 -11.67 9.63 7.98
N ASN A 190 -11.20 10.59 7.17
CA ASN A 190 -11.99 11.76 6.79
C ASN A 190 -13.24 11.35 5.98
N ILE A 191 -13.11 10.43 5.03
CA ILE A 191 -14.26 9.89 4.26
C ILE A 191 -15.25 9.17 5.18
N LEU A 192 -14.76 8.36 6.13
CA LEU A 192 -15.58 7.64 7.09
C LEU A 192 -16.30 8.61 8.03
N LYS A 193 -15.59 9.62 8.54
CA LYS A 193 -16.12 10.69 9.40
C LYS A 193 -17.21 11.49 8.69
N ILE A 194 -17.01 11.87 7.44
CA ILE A 194 -18.01 12.57 6.61
C ILE A 194 -19.22 11.68 6.37
N THR A 195 -19.02 10.40 6.08
CA THR A 195 -20.11 9.44 5.86
C THR A 195 -20.91 9.19 7.13
N ARG A 196 -20.23 9.13 8.29
CA ARG A 196 -20.85 9.02 9.62
C ARG A 196 -21.66 10.29 9.97
N LYS A 197 -21.11 11.48 9.71
CA LYS A 197 -21.83 12.76 9.88
C LYS A 197 -23.05 12.87 8.95
N ALA A 198 -22.93 12.48 7.68
CA ALA A 198 -24.06 12.47 6.75
C ALA A 198 -25.17 11.53 7.20
N ARG A 199 -24.82 10.35 7.75
CA ARG A 199 -25.76 9.39 8.34
C ARG A 199 -26.46 9.92 9.60
N GLN A 200 -25.75 10.69 10.42
CA GLN A 200 -26.31 11.35 11.60
C GLN A 200 -27.24 12.52 11.21
N SER A 201 -26.87 13.32 10.22
CA SER A 201 -27.70 14.44 9.73
C SER A 201 -29.01 13.97 9.08
N PHE A 202 -29.03 12.77 8.50
CA PHE A 202 -30.24 12.15 7.93
C PHE A 202 -31.17 11.56 9.01
N ARG A 203 -30.69 11.37 10.24
CA ARG A 203 -31.47 10.86 11.38
C ARG A 203 -32.18 11.94 12.20
N VAL A 204 -31.98 13.23 11.89
CA VAL A 204 -32.71 14.32 12.53
C VAL A 204 -33.98 14.56 11.71
N PRO A 205 -35.18 14.26 12.24
CA PRO A 205 -36.41 14.60 11.53
C PRO A 205 -36.52 16.13 11.51
N CYS A 206 -36.62 16.72 10.32
CA CYS A 206 -37.03 18.10 10.18
C CYS A 206 -38.47 18.23 10.73
N LEU A 207 -38.59 18.74 11.96
CA LEU A 207 -39.87 19.12 12.55
C LEU A 207 -40.50 20.23 11.69
N PRO A 208 -41.72 20.04 11.15
CA PRO A 208 -42.39 21.10 10.42
C PRO A 208 -42.77 22.20 11.42
N ARG A 209 -42.26 23.41 11.17
CA ARG A 209 -42.63 24.63 11.88
C ARG A 209 -44.10 24.94 11.58
N GLN A 210 -45.00 24.39 12.39
CA GLN A 210 -46.43 24.69 12.37
C GLN A 210 -46.64 26.21 12.47
N LYS A 211 -47.18 26.80 11.40
CA LYS A 211 -47.66 28.19 11.38
C LYS A 211 -48.90 28.27 12.26
N LYS A 212 -48.80 28.98 13.37
CA LYS A 212 -49.94 29.30 14.24
C LYS A 212 -50.80 30.36 13.53
N LEU A 213 -51.81 29.94 12.79
CA LEU A 213 -52.92 30.81 12.37
C LEU A 213 -53.75 31.11 13.63
N ARG A 214 -53.63 32.32 14.18
CA ARG A 214 -54.65 32.86 15.11
C ARG A 214 -55.77 33.43 14.27
N ARG A 215 -56.94 32.80 14.32
CA ARG A 215 -58.23 33.44 14.12
C ARG A 215 -59.02 33.15 15.41
N VAL A 216 -59.32 34.18 16.17
CA VAL A 216 -60.38 34.17 17.19
C VAL A 216 -61.18 35.44 16.92
N ASP A 217 -62.49 35.20 16.94
CA ASP A 217 -63.63 36.08 16.68
C ASP A 217 -63.58 37.45 17.37
#